data_AF-A0A6V9YX52-F1
#
_entry.id   AF-A0A6V9YX52-F1
#
_cell.length_a   1.000
_cell.length_b   1.000
_cell.length_c   1.000
_cell.angle_alpha   90.00
_cell.angle_beta   90.00
_cell.angle_gamma   90.00
#
_symmetry.space_group_name_H-M   'P 1'
#
loop_
_entity.id
_entity.type
_entity.pdbx_description
1 polymer ?
#
loop_
_entity_poly.entity_id
_entity_poly.type
_entity_poly.pdbx_seq_one_letter_code
_entity_poly.pdbx_strand_id
1 'polypeptide(L)'
;LTLSGSNTYTGGTLISGGTLVASNVEALGSGDVTNDAVLELNTGGDFTNNISGSGQVVKSGDETLTLSGANSYTGGTLISSGTLVANDVNALGTGDVTDDATLELNTGGDFDNAISGSGQVVKSGDDVLTLSGANSYSGGTLISD
;
A
#
# COMPACT_ATOMS: atom_id res chain seq x y z
N LEU A 1 -7.69 13.88 -10.23
CA LEU A 1 -8.13 13.13 -11.44
C LEU A 1 -8.59 11.76 -10.97
N THR A 2 -9.69 11.21 -11.48
CA THR A 2 -10.14 9.85 -11.17
C THR A 2 -10.11 9.00 -12.43
N LEU A 3 -9.49 7.83 -12.36
CA LEU A 3 -9.46 6.82 -13.40
C LEU A 3 -10.20 5.58 -12.89
N SER A 4 -11.29 5.23 -13.56
CA SER A 4 -12.21 4.17 -13.12
C SER A 4 -12.36 3.00 -14.10
N GLY A 5 -11.84 3.14 -15.31
CA GLY A 5 -11.82 2.06 -16.30
C GLY A 5 -10.45 1.38 -16.34
N SER A 6 -10.44 0.11 -16.75
CA SER A 6 -9.20 -0.60 -17.08
C SER A 6 -8.48 0.08 -18.25
N ASN A 7 -7.17 0.24 -18.13
CA ASN A 7 -6.31 0.73 -19.19
C ASN A 7 -5.28 -0.33 -19.57
N THR A 8 -4.88 -0.38 -20.84
CA THR A 8 -3.90 -1.37 -21.35
C THR A 8 -2.61 -0.72 -21.84
N TYR A 9 -2.35 0.53 -21.47
CA TYR A 9 -1.10 1.18 -21.85
C TYR A 9 0.06 0.61 -21.01
N THR A 10 1.23 0.57 -21.61
CA THR A 10 2.46 0.05 -20.98
C THR A 10 3.44 1.15 -20.59
N GLY A 11 3.19 2.39 -21.02
CA GLY A 11 3.98 3.54 -20.62
C GLY A 11 3.79 3.86 -19.13
N GLY A 12 4.80 4.50 -18.53
CA GLY A 12 4.73 4.89 -17.13
C GLY A 12 3.73 6.03 -16.85
N THR A 13 3.28 6.12 -15.61
CA THR A 13 2.45 7.21 -15.10
C THR A 13 3.27 8.10 -14.19
N LEU A 14 3.29 9.42 -14.45
CA LEU A 14 3.90 10.42 -13.57
C LEU A 14 2.80 11.23 -12.87
N ILE A 15 2.83 11.23 -11.53
CA ILE A 15 1.96 12.05 -10.69
C ILE A 15 2.85 13.12 -10.05
N SER A 16 2.98 14.27 -10.72
CA SER A 16 3.84 15.38 -10.26
C SER A 16 3.15 16.36 -9.31
N GLY A 17 1.84 16.22 -9.11
CA GLY A 17 1.05 17.12 -8.27
C GLY A 17 -0.41 16.68 -8.13
N GLY A 18 -1.05 17.15 -7.06
CA GLY A 18 -2.45 16.83 -6.74
C GLY A 18 -2.68 15.37 -6.38
N THR A 19 -3.91 14.91 -6.56
CA THR A 19 -4.33 13.53 -6.27
C THR A 19 -4.80 12.84 -7.55
N LEU A 20 -4.21 11.68 -7.83
CA LEU A 20 -4.72 10.71 -8.78
C LEU A 20 -5.44 9.60 -8.02
N VAL A 21 -6.73 9.41 -8.31
CA VAL A 21 -7.55 8.33 -7.75
C VAL A 21 -7.69 7.22 -8.78
N ALA A 22 -7.23 6.02 -8.46
CA ALA A 22 -7.50 4.80 -9.21
C ALA A 22 -8.63 4.04 -8.53
N SER A 23 -9.81 4.02 -9.17
CA SER A 23 -11.01 3.31 -8.68
C SER A 23 -11.22 1.94 -9.35
N ASN A 24 -10.18 1.46 -10.03
CA ASN A 24 -10.09 0.14 -10.64
C ASN A 24 -8.61 -0.26 -10.60
N VAL A 25 -8.33 -1.52 -10.27
CA VAL A 25 -6.96 -2.00 -10.09
C VAL A 25 -6.11 -1.95 -11.36
N GLU A 26 -6.74 -2.03 -12.54
CA GLU A 26 -6.11 -1.93 -13.86
C GLU A 26 -6.14 -0.49 -14.41
N ALA A 27 -6.52 0.51 -13.60
CA ALA A 27 -6.69 1.88 -14.07
C ALA A 27 -5.37 2.52 -14.56
N LEU A 28 -4.22 2.05 -14.08
CA LEU A 28 -2.91 2.60 -14.40
C LEU A 28 -2.12 1.80 -15.44
N GLY A 29 -2.79 0.92 -16.19
CA GLY A 29 -2.12 0.08 -17.17
C GLY A 29 -1.08 -0.84 -16.52
N SER A 30 -0.01 -1.17 -17.24
CA SER A 30 1.05 -2.06 -16.74
C SER A 30 2.41 -1.38 -16.57
N GLY A 31 2.50 -0.06 -16.78
CA GLY A 31 3.75 0.69 -16.66
C GLY A 31 4.07 1.09 -15.22
N ASP A 32 5.32 1.48 -14.96
CA ASP A 32 5.71 1.98 -13.64
C ASP A 32 4.96 3.27 -13.27
N VAL A 33 4.77 3.50 -11.97
CA VAL A 33 4.18 4.73 -11.43
C VAL A 33 5.25 5.52 -10.68
N THR A 34 5.58 6.71 -11.16
CA THR A 34 6.35 7.71 -10.41
C THR A 34 5.38 8.64 -9.71
N ASN A 35 5.24 8.47 -8.39
CA ASN A 35 4.36 9.25 -7.54
C ASN A 35 5.16 10.27 -6.73
N ASP A 36 5.05 11.54 -7.08
CA ASP A 36 5.64 12.67 -6.33
C ASP A 36 4.57 13.55 -5.66
N ALA A 37 3.32 13.06 -5.58
CA ALA A 37 2.23 13.73 -4.89
C ALA A 37 1.35 12.71 -4.14
N VAL A 38 0.12 12.47 -4.58
CA VAL A 38 -0.79 11.49 -3.95
C VAL A 38 -1.35 10.53 -5.00
N LEU A 39 -1.12 9.23 -4.76
CA LEU A 39 -1.80 8.13 -5.45
C LEU A 39 -2.82 7.51 -4.48
N GLU A 40 -4.10 7.68 -4.77
CA GLU A 40 -5.20 7.08 -4.02
C GLU A 40 -5.72 5.83 -4.74
N LEU A 41 -5.60 4.68 -4.10
CA LEU A 41 -6.08 3.38 -4.54
C LEU A 41 -7.43 3.10 -3.87
N ASN A 42 -8.51 3.43 -4.58
CA ASN A 42 -9.89 3.21 -4.17
C ASN A 42 -10.48 1.99 -4.91
N THR A 43 -9.84 0.84 -4.73
CA THR A 43 -10.15 -0.42 -5.41
C THR A 43 -9.73 -1.59 -4.52
N GLY A 44 -10.25 -2.79 -4.79
CA GLY A 44 -9.65 -4.06 -4.38
C GLY A 44 -8.90 -4.75 -5.52
N GLY A 45 -8.32 -5.91 -5.23
CA GLY A 45 -7.60 -6.75 -6.20
C GLY A 45 -6.08 -6.76 -5.97
N ASP A 46 -5.33 -7.10 -7.02
CA ASP A 46 -3.86 -7.14 -7.00
C ASP A 46 -3.28 -6.00 -7.83
N PHE A 47 -2.68 -5.01 -7.18
CA PHE A 47 -2.05 -3.87 -7.84
C PHE A 47 -0.57 -4.18 -8.09
N THR A 48 -0.24 -4.42 -9.35
CA THR A 48 1.06 -4.99 -9.76
C THR A 48 2.05 -3.97 -10.32
N ASN A 49 1.64 -2.72 -10.54
CA ASN A 49 2.55 -1.68 -11.00
C ASN A 49 3.60 -1.37 -9.93
N ASN A 50 4.84 -1.15 -10.35
CA ASN A 50 5.89 -0.68 -9.44
C ASN A 50 5.67 0.80 -9.14
N ILE A 51 5.65 1.17 -7.86
CA ILE A 51 5.50 2.55 -7.42
C ILE A 51 6.84 3.06 -6.90
N SER A 52 7.24 4.23 -7.37
CA SER A 52 8.46 4.96 -6.95
C SER A 52 8.11 6.41 -6.64
N GLY A 53 9.07 7.16 -6.09
CA GLY A 53 8.94 8.60 -5.86
C GLY A 53 8.69 8.99 -4.41
N SER A 54 8.46 10.30 -4.21
CA SER A 54 8.38 10.91 -2.87
C SER A 54 6.96 11.09 -2.33
N GLY A 55 5.96 10.77 -3.14
CA GLY A 55 4.55 10.94 -2.84
C GLY A 55 3.99 9.86 -1.91
N GLN A 56 2.81 10.16 -1.37
CA GLN A 56 2.06 9.26 -0.50
C GLN A 56 1.18 8.31 -1.33
N VAL A 57 1.11 7.05 -0.90
CA VAL A 57 0.09 6.09 -1.35
C VAL A 57 -1.04 6.06 -0.33
N VAL A 58 -2.29 6.17 -0.79
CA VAL A 58 -3.48 6.12 0.07
C VAL A 58 -4.34 4.93 -0.36
N LYS A 59 -4.63 4.01 0.55
CA LYS A 59 -5.62 2.94 0.37
C LYS A 59 -6.94 3.38 1.00
N SER A 60 -7.94 3.68 0.17
CA SER A 60 -9.24 4.24 0.62
C SER A 60 -10.46 3.42 0.23
N GLY A 61 -10.31 2.40 -0.63
CA GLY A 61 -11.42 1.51 -1.00
C GLY A 61 -11.78 0.55 0.12
N ASP A 62 -13.04 0.11 0.20
CA ASP A 62 -13.49 -0.79 1.27
C ASP A 62 -13.02 -2.25 1.09
N GLU A 63 -12.60 -2.62 -0.12
CA GLU A 63 -12.17 -3.97 -0.47
C GLU A 63 -10.72 -4.26 -0.03
N THR A 64 -10.32 -5.53 -0.13
CA THR A 64 -8.93 -5.95 0.05
C THR A 64 -8.11 -5.61 -1.19
N LEU A 65 -7.00 -4.90 -1.00
CA LEU A 65 -6.00 -4.62 -2.03
C LEU A 65 -4.68 -5.26 -1.63
N THR A 66 -4.10 -6.05 -2.52
CA THR A 66 -2.72 -6.51 -2.41
C THR A 66 -1.82 -5.58 -3.22
N LEU A 67 -0.73 -5.13 -2.61
CA LEU A 67 0.28 -4.33 -3.31
C LEU A 67 1.48 -5.24 -3.67
N SER A 68 1.51 -5.75 -4.89
CA SER A 68 2.48 -6.76 -5.34
C SER A 68 3.63 -6.19 -6.20
N GLY A 69 3.54 -4.93 -6.59
CA GLY A 69 4.62 -4.24 -7.32
C GLY A 69 5.93 -4.16 -6.50
N ALA A 70 7.06 -4.03 -7.19
CA ALA A 70 8.34 -3.76 -6.55
C ALA A 70 8.45 -2.28 -6.16
N ASN A 71 7.91 -1.94 -4.99
CA ASN A 71 7.74 -0.56 -4.57
C ASN A 71 9.00 0.02 -3.91
N SER A 72 9.27 1.29 -4.22
CA SER A 72 10.44 2.05 -3.73
C SER A 72 10.08 3.48 -3.33
N TYR A 73 8.78 3.78 -3.19
CA TYR A 73 8.34 5.10 -2.77
C TYR A 73 8.69 5.38 -1.30
N THR A 74 8.89 6.66 -0.99
CA THR A 74 9.38 7.10 0.32
C THR A 74 8.39 7.96 1.09
N GLY A 75 7.31 8.42 0.46
CA GLY A 75 6.31 9.32 1.08
C GLY A 75 5.36 8.67 2.08
N GLY A 76 5.45 7.35 2.24
CA GLY A 76 4.64 6.57 3.18
C GLY A 76 3.29 6.12 2.64
N THR A 77 2.60 5.34 3.45
CA THR A 77 1.32 4.72 3.12
C THR A 77 0.26 5.11 4.15
N LEU A 78 -0.89 5.58 3.71
CA LEU A 78 -2.09 5.78 4.53
C LEU A 78 -3.12 4.71 4.18
N ILE A 79 -3.62 3.97 5.17
CA ILE A 79 -4.71 3.00 5.02
C ILE A 79 -5.92 3.59 5.74
N SER A 80 -6.86 4.16 5.00
CA SER A 80 -8.04 4.83 5.56
C SER A 80 -9.31 3.98 5.52
N SER A 81 -9.36 2.95 4.65
CA SER A 81 -10.45 1.96 4.63
C SER A 81 -10.00 0.61 4.05
N GLY A 82 -10.81 -0.41 4.33
CA GLY A 82 -10.61 -1.78 3.87
C GLY A 82 -9.33 -2.42 4.39
N THR A 83 -8.78 -3.36 3.60
CA THR A 83 -7.54 -4.07 3.93
C THR A 83 -6.47 -3.77 2.89
N LEU A 84 -5.26 -3.47 3.34
CA LEU A 84 -4.06 -3.48 2.51
C LEU A 84 -3.22 -4.70 2.87
N VAL A 85 -2.91 -5.55 1.89
CA VAL A 85 -2.08 -6.75 2.06
C VAL A 85 -0.69 -6.49 1.49
N ALA A 86 0.33 -6.77 2.31
CA ALA A 86 1.74 -6.81 1.91
C ALA A 86 2.27 -8.24 2.04
N ASN A 87 2.65 -8.85 0.91
CA ASN A 87 3.21 -10.21 0.85
C ASN A 87 4.75 -10.23 0.90
N ASP A 88 5.40 -9.06 0.96
CA ASP A 88 6.85 -8.88 1.11
C ASP A 88 7.09 -7.74 2.10
N VAL A 89 8.13 -7.83 2.93
CA VAL A 89 8.45 -6.79 3.92
C VAL A 89 8.79 -5.43 3.28
N ASN A 90 9.19 -5.41 2.01
CA ASN A 90 9.49 -4.21 1.24
C ASN A 90 8.33 -3.77 0.33
N ALA A 91 7.18 -4.45 0.36
CA ALA A 91 6.07 -4.17 -0.54
C ALA A 91 5.52 -2.75 -0.38
N LEU A 92 5.71 -2.09 0.76
CA LEU A 92 5.18 -0.74 1.04
C LEU A 92 6.24 0.39 0.93
N GLY A 93 7.35 0.12 0.24
CA GLY A 93 8.46 1.07 0.13
C GLY A 93 9.14 1.33 1.48
N THR A 94 9.76 2.49 1.65
CA THR A 94 10.54 2.81 2.87
C THR A 94 9.90 3.88 3.75
N GLY A 95 8.73 4.40 3.36
CA GLY A 95 8.01 5.41 4.15
C GLY A 95 7.13 4.75 5.22
N ASP A 96 6.85 5.47 6.30
CA ASP A 96 6.03 4.97 7.40
C ASP A 96 4.58 4.65 6.97
N VAL A 97 3.92 3.80 7.75
CA VAL A 97 2.52 3.42 7.57
C VAL A 97 1.66 4.10 8.63
N THR A 98 0.65 4.84 8.18
CA THR A 98 -0.49 5.26 9.02
C THR A 98 -1.64 4.32 8.71
N ASP A 99 -1.93 3.40 9.63
CA ASP A 99 -3.02 2.44 9.52
C ASP A 99 -4.20 2.89 10.38
N ASP A 100 -5.29 3.30 9.74
CA ASP A 100 -6.57 3.61 10.35
C ASP A 100 -7.66 2.59 9.98
N ALA A 101 -7.29 1.48 9.33
CA ALA A 101 -8.20 0.40 8.97
C ALA A 101 -7.58 -0.97 9.24
N THR A 102 -7.06 -1.67 8.23
CA THR A 102 -6.38 -2.94 8.40
C THR A 102 -5.16 -3.06 7.50
N LEU A 103 -4.00 -3.22 8.13
CA LEU A 103 -2.77 -3.67 7.48
C LEU A 103 -2.59 -5.17 7.70
N GLU A 104 -2.58 -5.96 6.63
CA GLU A 104 -2.22 -7.37 6.67
C GLU A 104 -0.80 -7.60 6.14
N LEU A 105 0.05 -8.18 6.99
CA LEU A 105 1.43 -8.56 6.69
C LEU A 105 1.48 -10.09 6.53
N ASN A 106 1.36 -10.56 5.30
CA ASN A 106 1.42 -11.96 4.93
C ASN A 106 2.84 -12.33 4.45
N THR A 107 3.81 -12.15 5.33
CA THR A 107 5.23 -12.28 5.00
C THR A 107 6.06 -12.60 6.25
N GLY A 108 7.34 -12.91 6.06
CA GLY A 108 8.32 -13.08 7.12
C GLY A 108 9.53 -12.16 6.96
N GLY A 109 10.34 -12.04 8.00
CA GLY A 109 11.52 -11.17 8.03
C GLY A 109 11.32 -9.92 8.88
N ASP A 110 12.07 -8.87 8.59
CA ASP A 110 12.02 -7.61 9.35
C ASP A 110 11.24 -6.56 8.55
N PHE A 111 10.14 -6.08 9.11
CA PHE A 111 9.37 -4.97 8.60
C PHE A 111 9.81 -3.67 9.29
N ASP A 112 10.57 -2.85 8.57
CA ASP A 112 11.28 -1.70 9.12
C ASP A 112 10.44 -0.43 9.22
N ASN A 113 9.37 -0.30 8.43
CA ASN A 113 8.50 0.88 8.43
C ASN A 113 7.82 1.04 9.79
N ALA A 114 7.77 2.26 10.33
CA ALA A 114 7.01 2.50 11.55
C ALA A 114 5.50 2.43 11.24
N ILE A 115 4.75 1.70 12.07
CA ILE A 115 3.29 1.63 11.96
C ILE A 115 2.67 2.51 13.05
N SER A 116 1.76 3.39 12.67
CA SER A 116 1.00 4.27 13.55
C SER A 116 -0.50 4.22 13.18
N GLY A 117 -1.35 4.91 13.95
CA GLY A 117 -2.79 5.03 13.67
C GLY A 117 -3.68 4.18 14.58
N SER A 118 -4.94 4.09 14.21
CA SER A 118 -6.00 3.44 15.01
C SER A 118 -6.43 2.05 14.51
N GLY A 119 -5.92 1.62 13.36
CA GLY A 119 -6.24 0.39 12.68
C GLY A 119 -5.67 -0.88 13.31
N GLN A 120 -6.05 -2.02 12.74
CA GLN A 120 -5.60 -3.35 13.14
C GLN A 120 -4.46 -3.84 12.26
N VAL A 121 -3.37 -4.28 12.89
CA VAL A 121 -2.32 -5.04 12.22
C VAL A 121 -2.68 -6.52 12.27
N VAL A 122 -2.71 -7.17 11.11
CA VAL A 122 -2.87 -8.62 10.97
C VAL A 122 -1.54 -9.21 10.51
N LYS A 123 -1.02 -10.20 11.23
CA LYS A 123 0.04 -11.08 10.75
C LYS A 123 -0.60 -12.39 10.31
N SER A 124 -0.42 -12.75 9.04
CA SER A 124 -0.85 -14.03 8.47
C SER A 124 0.33 -14.81 7.90
N GLY A 125 0.14 -16.12 7.72
CA GLY A 125 1.16 -17.05 7.24
C GLY A 125 2.14 -17.52 8.32
N ASP A 126 2.86 -18.59 8.00
CA ASP A 126 3.66 -19.36 8.98
C ASP A 126 5.00 -18.70 9.34
N ASP A 127 5.50 -17.78 8.51
CA ASP A 127 6.82 -17.21 8.70
C ASP A 127 6.88 -16.23 9.88
N VAL A 128 8.04 -16.16 10.53
CA VAL A 128 8.29 -15.21 11.61
C VAL A 128 8.46 -13.81 11.04
N LEU A 129 7.71 -12.84 11.60
CA LEU A 129 7.82 -11.43 11.27
C LEU A 129 8.28 -10.63 12.50
N THR A 130 9.29 -9.79 12.32
CA THR A 130 9.71 -8.78 13.28
C THR A 130 9.20 -7.41 12.82
N LEU A 131 8.47 -6.70 13.68
CA LEU A 131 8.19 -5.29 13.43
C LEU A 131 9.30 -4.44 14.05
N SER A 132 10.28 -4.05 13.23
CA SER A 132 11.50 -3.36 13.66
C SER A 132 11.34 -1.83 13.72
N GLY A 133 10.34 -1.29 13.04
CA GLY A 133 10.00 0.13 13.10
C GLY A 133 9.57 0.63 14.48
N ALA A 134 9.54 1.96 14.66
CA ALA A 134 9.08 2.61 15.89
C ALA A 134 7.53 2.61 15.97
N ASN A 135 6.96 1.43 16.19
CA ASN A 135 5.51 1.23 16.13
C ASN A 135 4.77 1.93 17.29
N SER A 136 3.70 2.65 16.95
CA SER A 136 2.87 3.45 17.87
C SER A 136 1.36 3.33 17.59
N TYR A 137 0.95 2.38 16.75
CA TYR A 137 -0.47 2.12 16.49
C TYR A 137 -1.20 1.71 17.78
N SER A 138 -2.48 2.07 17.83
CA SER A 138 -3.32 1.92 19.02
C SER A 138 -4.41 0.86 18.87
N GLY A 139 -4.65 0.36 17.66
CA GLY A 139 -5.53 -0.78 17.43
C GLY A 139 -4.87 -2.11 17.79
N GLY A 140 -5.60 -3.21 17.58
CA GLY A 140 -5.16 -4.54 17.96
C GLY A 140 -4.14 -5.14 16.98
N THR A 141 -3.37 -6.11 17.47
CA THR A 141 -2.60 -7.03 16.63
C THR A 141 -3.33 -8.37 16.60
N LEU A 142 -3.69 -8.85 15.41
CA LEU A 142 -4.21 -10.20 15.20
C LEU A 142 -3.12 -11.07 14.59
N ILE A 143 -2.85 -12.23 15.20
CA ILE A 143 -2.04 -13.28 14.58
C ILE A 143 -3.03 -14.32 14.05
N SER A 144 -3.08 -14.50 12.74
CA SER A 144 -3.89 -15.52 12.09
C SER A 144 -2.98 -16.58 11.50
N ASP A 145 -3.23 -17.83 11.88
CA ASP A 145 -2.65 -19.01 11.22
C ASP A 145 -3.22 -19.18 9.81
#